data_AF-A0A0F4G8Z8-F1
#
_entry.id   AF-A0A0F4G8Z8-F1
#
_cell.length_a   1.000
_cell.length_b   1.000
_cell.length_c   1.000
_cell.angle_alpha   90.00
_cell.angle_beta   90.00
_cell.angle_gamma   90.00
#
_symmetry.space_group_name_H-M   'P 1'
#
loop_
_entity.id
_entity.type
_entity.pdbx_description
1 polymer ?
#
loop_
_entity_poly.entity_id
_entity_poly.type
_entity_poly.pdbx_seq_one_letter_code
_entity_poly.pdbx_strand_id
1 'polypeptide(L)'
;MREVTEQLPQDLVDKIRKHLISDIVAGHAGLMQNVRDGVGIKAYIENIEPQMDTMFDVIHKANKHFWPAMVDPGSHLTARPEYTSQGSVMEMQVELQNAYPAWKQTPGAIDWIEAKLSN
;
A
#
# COMPACT_ATOMS: atom_id res chain seq x y z
N MET A 1 -0.69 18.36 17.99
CA MET A 1 -0.26 17.07 18.56
C MET A 1 0.80 17.18 19.67
N ARG A 2 1.61 18.24 19.75
CA ARG A 2 2.63 18.37 20.81
C ARG A 2 2.07 18.63 22.23
N GLU A 3 0.95 19.35 22.34
CA GLU A 3 0.38 19.73 23.65
C GLU A 3 -0.29 18.58 24.42
N VAL A 4 -0.79 17.54 23.74
CA VAL A 4 -1.50 16.43 24.42
C VAL A 4 -0.52 15.42 25.03
N THR A 5 0.68 15.28 24.46
CA THR A 5 1.70 14.33 24.93
C THR A 5 2.45 14.81 26.17
N GLU A 6 2.43 16.10 26.50
CA GLU A 6 3.13 16.65 27.68
C GLU A 6 2.35 16.46 28.99
N GLN A 7 1.04 16.20 28.93
CA GLN A 7 0.19 15.98 30.11
C GLN A 7 -0.04 14.50 30.44
N LEU A 8 0.41 13.59 29.58
CA LEU A 8 0.18 12.16 29.76
C LEU A 8 1.33 11.54 30.56
N PRO A 9 1.01 10.71 31.57
CA PRO A 9 1.96 9.81 32.20
C PRO A 9 2.80 9.05 31.17
N GLN A 10 4.12 8.97 31.41
CA GLN A 10 5.06 8.37 30.46
C GLN A 10 4.70 6.91 30.13
N ASP A 11 4.12 6.18 31.09
CA ASP A 11 3.68 4.80 30.89
C ASP A 11 2.51 4.67 29.89
N LEU A 12 1.62 5.67 29.84
CA LEU A 12 0.54 5.73 28.85
C LEU A 12 1.08 6.10 27.47
N VAL A 13 2.01 7.07 27.40
CA VAL A 13 2.71 7.41 26.15
C VAL A 13 3.45 6.20 25.61
N ASP A 14 4.12 5.43 26.47
CA ASP A 14 4.87 4.23 26.08
C ASP A 14 3.95 3.09 25.66
N LYS A 15 2.81 2.89 26.33
CA LYS A 15 1.78 1.91 25.91
C LYS A 15 1.16 2.28 24.57
N ILE A 16 0.82 3.55 24.37
CA ILE A 16 0.30 4.08 23.11
C ILE A 16 1.35 3.89 22.03
N ARG A 17 2.60 4.29 22.27
CA ARG A 17 3.70 4.12 21.32
C ARG A 17 3.94 2.64 21.01
N LYS A 18 3.88 1.75 22.00
CA LYS A 18 4.01 0.30 21.81
C LYS A 18 2.87 -0.31 20.99
N HIS A 19 1.65 0.22 21.10
CA HIS A 19 0.49 -0.22 20.31
C HIS A 19 0.38 0.46 18.94
N LEU A 20 0.93 1.67 18.79
CA LEU A 20 0.87 2.47 17.56
C LEU A 20 2.10 2.30 16.68
N ILE A 21 3.25 1.89 17.24
CA ILE A 21 4.34 1.30 16.46
C ILE A 21 3.78 -0.02 15.95
N SER A 22 3.27 0.00 14.73
CA SER A 22 2.71 -1.19 14.08
C SER A 22 3.74 -2.32 14.07
N ASP A 23 3.26 -3.56 14.05
CA ASP A 23 4.11 -4.76 13.95
C ASP A 23 5.12 -4.67 12.79
N ILE A 24 4.82 -3.86 11.76
CA ILE A 24 5.70 -3.59 10.63
C ILE A 24 6.96 -2.83 11.08
N VAL A 25 6.83 -1.79 11.91
CA VAL A 25 7.99 -1.02 12.39
C VAL A 25 8.81 -1.85 13.37
N ALA A 26 8.15 -2.65 14.22
CA ALA A 26 8.83 -3.58 15.12
C ALA A 26 9.57 -4.70 14.35
N GLY A 27 8.93 -5.26 13.31
CA GLY A 27 9.51 -6.28 12.44
C GLY A 27 10.69 -5.78 11.61
N HIS A 28 10.80 -4.46 11.41
CA HIS A 28 11.88 -3.82 10.67
C HIS A 28 12.77 -2.92 11.54
N ALA A 29 12.87 -3.21 12.85
CA ALA A 29 13.67 -2.42 13.80
C ALA A 29 15.13 -2.20 13.34
N GLY A 30 15.74 -3.21 12.70
CA GLY A 30 17.09 -3.10 12.14
C GLY A 30 17.20 -2.11 10.98
N LEU A 31 16.21 -2.08 10.09
CA LEU A 31 16.12 -1.07 9.01
C LEU A 31 15.95 0.33 9.61
N MET A 32 15.09 0.48 10.62
CA MET A 32 14.87 1.77 11.29
C MET A 32 16.13 2.27 11.99
N GLN A 33 16.90 1.37 12.58
CA GLN A 33 18.18 1.71 13.20
C GLN A 33 19.20 2.13 12.14
N ASN A 34 19.32 1.39 11.04
CA ASN A 34 20.19 1.74 9.91
C ASN A 34 19.87 3.14 9.36
N VAL A 35 18.59 3.46 9.17
CA VAL A 35 18.17 4.81 8.74
C VAL A 35 18.56 5.88 9.75
N ARG A 36 18.36 5.62 11.06
CA ARG A 36 18.76 6.53 12.13
C ARG A 36 20.27 6.78 12.13
N ASP A 37 21.05 5.75 11.83
CA ASP A 37 22.51 5.79 11.78
C ASP A 37 23.04 6.36 10.46
N GLY A 38 22.15 6.88 9.60
CA GLY A 38 22.51 7.52 8.33
C GLY A 38 22.82 6.53 7.20
N VAL A 39 22.55 5.24 7.39
CA VAL A 39 22.67 4.23 6.34
C VAL A 39 21.49 4.36 5.39
N GLY A 40 21.80 4.55 4.11
CA GLY A 40 20.78 4.65 3.07
C GLY A 40 19.98 3.33 2.91
N ILE A 41 18.71 3.46 2.54
CA ILE A 41 17.81 2.32 2.31
C ILE A 41 17.86 1.75 0.88
N LYS A 42 18.87 2.16 0.09
CA LYS A 42 18.94 1.86 -1.36
C LYS A 42 18.83 0.36 -1.65
N ALA A 43 19.58 -0.47 -0.91
CA ALA A 43 19.54 -1.92 -1.08
C ALA A 43 18.16 -2.53 -0.80
N TYR A 44 17.38 -1.91 0.09
CA TYR A 44 16.01 -2.35 0.37
C TYR A 44 15.06 -1.96 -0.76
N ILE A 45 15.23 -0.76 -1.33
CA ILE A 45 14.46 -0.32 -2.51
C ILE A 45 14.75 -1.26 -3.68
N GLU A 46 16.03 -1.50 -3.99
CA GLU A 46 16.48 -2.39 -5.07
C GLU A 46 15.94 -3.83 -4.93
N ASN A 47 15.63 -4.27 -3.71
CA ASN A 47 15.04 -5.58 -3.45
C ASN A 47 13.50 -5.60 -3.56
N ILE A 48 12.84 -4.46 -3.33
CA ILE A 48 11.37 -4.35 -3.38
C ILE A 48 10.89 -4.09 -4.82
N GLU A 49 11.66 -3.35 -5.63
CA GLU A 49 11.30 -3.04 -7.02
C GLU A 49 10.93 -4.29 -7.85
N PRO A 50 11.72 -5.38 -7.88
CA PRO A 50 11.35 -6.59 -8.63
C PRO A 50 10.09 -7.31 -8.09
N GLN A 51 9.82 -7.17 -6.78
CA GLN A 51 8.62 -7.74 -6.18
C GLN A 51 7.36 -6.97 -6.60
N MET A 52 7.47 -5.63 -6.72
CA MET A 52 6.40 -4.79 -7.27
C MET A 52 6.11 -5.15 -8.73
N ASP A 53 7.14 -5.38 -9.54
CA ASP A 53 6.98 -5.85 -10.92
C ASP A 53 6.27 -7.22 -10.99
N THR A 54 6.70 -8.16 -10.15
CA THR A 54 6.08 -9.49 -10.06
C THR A 54 4.61 -9.39 -9.64
N MET A 55 4.30 -8.54 -8.65
CA MET A 55 2.93 -8.31 -8.20
C MET A 55 2.06 -7.73 -9.33
N PHE A 56 2.60 -6.76 -10.08
CA PHE A 56 1.92 -6.19 -11.24
C PHE A 56 1.56 -7.28 -12.26
N ASP A 57 2.53 -8.09 -12.67
CA ASP A 57 2.35 -9.12 -13.69
C ASP A 57 1.36 -10.21 -13.25
N VAL A 58 1.46 -10.66 -12.00
CA VAL A 58 0.57 -11.69 -11.44
C VAL A 58 -0.86 -11.19 -11.38
N ILE A 59 -1.09 -9.98 -10.87
CA ILE A 59 -2.43 -9.39 -10.80
C ILE A 59 -2.98 -9.13 -12.20
N HIS A 60 -2.17 -8.63 -13.12
CA HIS A 60 -2.59 -8.40 -14.50
C HIS A 60 -3.00 -9.70 -15.20
N LYS A 61 -2.23 -10.78 -14.98
CA LYS A 61 -2.54 -12.11 -15.50
C LYS A 61 -3.81 -12.71 -14.88
N ALA A 62 -4.03 -12.50 -13.58
CA ALA A 62 -5.20 -12.99 -12.88
C ALA A 62 -6.47 -12.24 -13.30
N ASN A 63 -6.38 -10.90 -13.40
CA ASN A 63 -7.48 -10.04 -13.77
C ASN A 63 -6.97 -8.80 -14.54
N LYS A 64 -6.99 -8.89 -15.87
CA LYS A 64 -6.51 -7.83 -16.78
C LYS A 64 -7.21 -6.48 -16.63
N HIS A 65 -8.38 -6.46 -15.99
CA HIS A 65 -9.18 -5.25 -15.79
C HIS A 65 -8.70 -4.42 -14.59
N PHE A 66 -7.95 -5.02 -13.67
CA PHE A 66 -7.61 -4.41 -12.38
C PHE A 66 -6.77 -3.15 -12.51
N TRP A 67 -5.60 -3.23 -13.16
CA TRP A 67 -4.70 -2.09 -13.28
C TRP A 67 -5.29 -0.91 -14.07
N PRO A 68 -5.98 -1.12 -15.21
CA PRO A 68 -6.69 -0.04 -15.88
C PRO A 68 -7.70 0.68 -14.97
N ALA A 69 -8.47 -0.08 -14.19
CA ALA A 69 -9.45 0.50 -13.28
C ALA A 69 -8.81 1.16 -12.03
N MET A 70 -7.57 0.81 -11.69
CA MET A 70 -6.82 1.52 -10.66
C MET A 70 -6.41 2.92 -11.12
N VAL A 71 -6.11 3.10 -12.41
CA VAL A 71 -5.76 4.40 -13.01
C VAL A 71 -7.00 5.25 -13.26
N ASP A 72 -8.00 4.69 -13.94
CA ASP A 72 -9.28 5.35 -14.20
C ASP A 72 -10.45 4.52 -13.64
N PRO A 73 -10.78 4.70 -12.36
CA PRO A 73 -11.79 3.89 -11.69
C PRO A 73 -13.22 4.13 -12.14
N GLY A 74 -13.56 5.32 -12.63
CA GLY A 74 -14.92 5.70 -13.02
C GLY A 74 -16.02 5.18 -12.07
N SER A 75 -17.03 4.53 -12.66
CA SER A 75 -18.15 3.93 -11.91
C SER A 75 -17.81 2.59 -11.24
N HIS A 76 -16.63 2.02 -11.49
CA HIS A 76 -16.22 0.74 -10.89
C HIS A 76 -16.01 0.85 -9.37
N LEU A 77 -15.60 2.03 -8.88
CA LEU A 77 -15.41 2.28 -7.43
C LEU A 77 -16.70 2.27 -6.61
N THR A 78 -17.86 2.44 -7.24
CA THR A 78 -19.15 2.46 -6.55
C THR A 78 -20.08 1.35 -7.03
N ALA A 79 -19.57 0.44 -7.86
CA ALA A 79 -20.34 -0.67 -8.39
C ALA A 79 -20.77 -1.61 -7.25
N ARG A 80 -21.91 -2.27 -7.44
CA ARG A 80 -22.43 -3.29 -6.51
C ARG A 80 -22.56 -4.61 -7.26
N PRO A 81 -21.49 -5.42 -7.30
CA PRO A 81 -21.52 -6.71 -7.98
C PRO A 81 -22.46 -7.68 -7.27
N GLU A 82 -23.31 -8.37 -8.03
CA GLU A 82 -24.22 -9.38 -7.46
C GLU A 82 -23.53 -10.73 -7.27
N TYR A 83 -22.63 -11.08 -8.20
CA TYR A 83 -21.84 -12.30 -8.18
C TYR A 83 -20.44 -12.02 -8.72
N THR A 84 -19.42 -12.74 -8.23
CA THR A 84 -18.06 -12.62 -8.74
C THR A 84 -17.59 -13.95 -9.32
N SER A 85 -16.79 -13.87 -10.37
CA SER A 85 -16.02 -14.99 -10.89
C SER A 85 -14.58 -14.54 -11.11
N GLN A 86 -13.64 -15.48 -11.01
CA GLN A 86 -12.22 -15.18 -11.15
C GLN A 86 -11.92 -14.56 -12.52
N GLY A 87 -11.16 -13.46 -12.51
CA GLY A 87 -10.78 -12.67 -13.68
C GLY A 87 -11.88 -11.75 -14.24
N SER A 88 -13.06 -11.71 -13.62
CA SER A 88 -14.19 -10.90 -14.11
C SER A 88 -14.06 -9.42 -13.75
N VAL A 89 -14.79 -8.57 -14.47
CA VAL A 89 -14.97 -7.14 -14.13
C VAL A 89 -15.59 -6.98 -12.73
N MET A 90 -16.47 -7.90 -12.33
CA MET A 90 -17.12 -7.89 -11.02
C MET A 90 -16.14 -8.20 -9.88
N GLU A 91 -15.26 -9.19 -10.05
CA GLU A 91 -14.16 -9.43 -9.11
C GLU A 91 -13.23 -8.21 -9.04
N MET A 92 -12.87 -7.63 -10.19
CA MET A 92 -12.07 -6.40 -10.23
C MET A 92 -12.73 -5.28 -9.43
N GLN A 93 -14.04 -5.06 -9.57
CA GLN A 93 -14.76 -4.00 -8.85
C GLN A 93 -14.67 -4.18 -7.33
N VAL A 94 -14.79 -5.42 -6.83
CA VAL A 94 -14.63 -5.71 -5.40
C VAL A 94 -13.21 -5.40 -4.94
N GLU A 95 -12.20 -5.91 -5.65
CA GLU A 95 -10.80 -5.72 -5.25
C GLU A 95 -10.35 -4.26 -5.39
N LEU A 96 -10.84 -3.54 -6.41
CA LEU A 96 -10.60 -2.13 -6.62
C LEU A 96 -11.10 -1.31 -5.43
N GLN A 97 -12.32 -1.59 -4.94
CA GLN A 97 -12.89 -0.87 -3.80
C GLN A 97 -12.07 -1.06 -2.52
N ASN A 98 -11.49 -2.25 -2.33
CA ASN A 98 -10.63 -2.54 -1.19
C ASN A 98 -9.25 -1.87 -1.30
N ALA A 99 -8.65 -1.89 -2.50
CA ALA A 99 -7.27 -1.49 -2.70
C ALA A 99 -7.10 0.02 -3.01
N TYR A 100 -8.03 0.61 -3.77
CA TYR A 100 -7.87 1.96 -4.33
C TYR A 100 -7.53 3.06 -3.30
N PRO A 101 -8.13 3.09 -2.08
CA PRO A 101 -7.76 4.11 -1.10
C PRO A 101 -6.27 4.11 -0.74
N ALA A 102 -5.65 2.93 -0.59
CA ALA A 102 -4.24 2.82 -0.24
C ALA A 102 -3.33 3.28 -1.38
N TRP A 103 -3.65 2.89 -2.61
CA TRP A 103 -2.92 3.32 -3.80
C TRP A 103 -3.06 4.83 -4.04
N LYS A 104 -4.28 5.37 -3.90
CA LYS A 104 -4.54 6.80 -4.11
C LYS A 104 -3.87 7.69 -3.06
N GLN A 105 -3.72 7.20 -1.83
CA GLN A 105 -3.05 7.92 -0.74
C GLN A 105 -1.51 7.88 -0.86
N THR A 106 -0.97 7.00 -1.68
CA THR A 106 0.48 6.84 -1.86
C THR A 106 0.96 7.70 -3.04
N PRO A 107 1.76 8.76 -2.79
CA PRO A 107 2.25 9.62 -3.87
C PRO A 107 3.03 8.83 -4.93
N GLY A 108 2.73 9.08 -6.21
CA GLY A 108 3.39 8.44 -7.36
C GLY A 108 2.95 7.00 -7.66
N ALA A 109 2.10 6.38 -6.82
CA ALA A 109 1.71 4.98 -7.01
C ALA A 109 0.81 4.78 -8.25
N ILE A 110 -0.12 5.70 -8.51
CA ILE A 110 -0.97 5.66 -9.72
C ILE A 110 -0.14 5.94 -10.98
N ASP A 111 0.75 6.92 -10.93
CA ASP A 111 1.64 7.28 -12.04
C ASP A 111 2.55 6.09 -12.42
N TRP A 112 3.03 5.34 -11.42
CA TRP A 112 3.80 4.12 -11.64
C TRP A 112 2.99 3.06 -12.40
N ILE A 113 1.71 2.86 -12.06
CA ILE A 113 0.83 1.93 -12.78
C ILE A 113 0.62 2.40 -14.22
N GLU A 114 0.35 3.68 -14.43
CA GLU A 114 0.14 4.26 -15.76
C GLU A 114 1.37 4.06 -16.66
N ALA A 115 2.57 4.28 -16.12
CA ALA A 115 3.82 4.01 -16.81
C ALA A 115 3.99 2.53 -17.16
N LYS A 116 3.62 1.61 -16.25
CA LYS A 116 3.67 0.15 -16.50
C LYS A 116 2.69 -0.31 -17.58
N LEU A 117 1.52 0.31 -17.68
CA LEU A 117 0.51 0.00 -18.71
C LEU A 117 0.87 0.56 -20.09
N SER A 118 1.73 1.57 -20.15
CA SER A 118 2.15 2.25 -21.39
C SER A 118 3.38 1.62 -22.06
N ASN A 119 4.04 0.66 -21.38
CA ASN A 119 5.20 -0.09 -21.87
C ASN A 119 4.78 -1.42 -22.49
#